data_AF-A0A382LQ33-F1
#
_entry.id   AF-A0A382LQ33-F1
#
_cell.length_a   1.000
_cell.length_b   1.000
_cell.length_c   1.000
_cell.angle_alpha   90.00
_cell.angle_beta   90.00
_cell.angle_gamma   90.00
#
_symmetry.space_group_name_H-M   'P 1'
#
loop_
_entity.id
_entity.type
_entity.pdbx_description
1 polymer ?
#
loop_
_entity_poly.entity_id
_entity_poly.type
_entity_poly.pdbx_seq_one_letter_code
_entity_poly.pdbx_strand_id
1 'polypeptide(L)'
;NYLDEAEKKFDELRVASRAGFLTNYWPAITKIEGYKTNSIASLAKLIIPVRTNEYAGMKIVEATADIRTEILTKAWGLKAGLAVVESYRAGEDFRISLEATHKAQPALDTLEKMALLQNLTASTTLPTTNSVNGTVRELPGVALRDLFQLSVTNAFIVGDPFSGAYGDFFIASLKRIIPSRKRSFGEAKSTVTAGFKKAESIKLMKQAGEKVHQSVKAGKSLAEAAKESNLTVARLGPFNSAGGAIPGLANKANSEDFRTQALGLGVGAASELITSSTDPSDPISEEAAFVVKLTAKTPVSKDRFDAEFPAYLENERVNAAAQSYRPWLQSQTEDVYKFSLKTDWEGEGTIELETIDGDNGFYKQDTSVKIVAKPADKFVFKLRFPFIFKETFVFKEWS
;
A
#
# COMPACT_ATOMS: atom_id res chain seq x y z
N ASN A 1 28.45 -6.09 8.14
CA ASN A 1 28.47 -5.51 9.49
C ASN A 1 27.14 -4.80 9.77
N TYR A 2 26.03 -5.52 9.66
CA TYR A 2 24.69 -4.91 9.52
C TYR A 2 24.14 -4.29 10.82
N LEU A 3 24.43 -4.91 11.97
CA LEU A 3 23.95 -4.42 13.25
C LEU A 3 24.62 -3.11 13.66
N ASP A 4 25.91 -2.92 13.35
CA ASP A 4 26.63 -1.70 13.68
C ASP A 4 26.11 -0.50 12.86
N GLU A 5 25.82 -0.72 11.58
CA GLU A 5 25.20 0.30 10.71
C GLU A 5 23.76 0.63 11.17
N ALA A 6 23.00 -0.38 11.59
CA ALA A 6 21.65 -0.19 12.12
C ALA A 6 21.64 0.56 13.47
N GLU A 7 22.59 0.24 14.35
CA GLU A 7 22.76 0.93 15.63
C GLU A 7 23.14 2.39 15.44
N LYS A 8 24.08 2.67 14.52
CA LYS A 8 24.42 4.05 14.17
C LYS A 8 23.19 4.84 13.72
N LYS A 9 22.36 4.26 12.84
CA LYS A 9 21.11 4.89 12.39
C LYS A 9 20.11 5.08 13.54
N PHE A 10 20.00 4.10 14.45
CA PHE A 10 19.16 4.21 15.65
C PHE A 10 19.62 5.37 16.55
N ASP A 11 20.93 5.54 16.72
CA ASP A 11 21.53 6.61 17.52
C ASP A 11 21.35 8.00 16.89
N GLU A 12 21.19 8.08 15.57
CA GLU A 12 20.91 9.31 14.81
C GLU A 12 19.40 9.68 14.76
N LEU A 13 18.50 8.79 15.21
CA LEU A 13 17.06 9.07 15.24
C LEU A 13 16.72 10.27 16.14
N ARG A 14 15.77 11.10 15.69
CA ARG A 14 15.21 12.19 16.51
C ARG A 14 14.47 11.62 17.72
N VAL A 15 14.45 12.36 18.84
CA VAL A 15 13.85 11.93 20.13
C VAL A 15 12.41 11.41 20.00
N ALA A 16 11.55 12.09 19.24
CA ALA A 16 10.15 11.66 19.03
C ALA A 16 10.08 10.30 18.31
N SER A 17 11.00 10.07 17.39
CA SER A 17 11.05 8.86 16.61
C SER A 17 11.68 7.70 17.36
N ARG A 18 12.72 7.94 18.17
CA ARG A 18 13.21 6.95 19.13
C ARG A 18 12.12 6.56 20.12
N ALA A 19 11.29 7.51 20.56
CA ALA A 19 10.17 7.24 21.47
C ALA A 19 9.12 6.30 20.89
N GLY A 20 8.61 6.60 19.69
CA GLY A 20 7.61 5.76 19.02
C GLY A 20 8.15 4.36 18.76
N PHE A 21 9.38 4.28 18.25
CA PHE A 21 10.07 3.02 18.01
C PHE A 21 10.22 2.16 19.28
N LEU A 22 10.72 2.73 20.36
CA LEU A 22 10.93 2.00 21.61
C LEU A 22 9.62 1.58 22.27
N THR A 23 8.56 2.37 22.12
CA THR A 23 7.22 2.04 22.64
C THR A 23 6.60 0.85 21.88
N ASN A 24 6.93 0.67 20.60
CA ASN A 24 6.50 -0.50 19.82
C ASN A 24 7.26 -1.77 20.22
N TYR A 25 8.56 -1.64 20.49
CA TYR A 25 9.37 -2.73 21.04
C TYR A 25 8.88 -3.11 22.44
N TRP A 26 8.59 -2.11 23.27
CA TRP A 26 8.16 -2.33 24.65
C TRP A 26 7.20 -1.21 25.11
N PRO A 27 5.88 -1.45 25.16
CA PRO A 27 4.91 -0.40 25.50
C PRO A 27 5.12 0.27 26.86
N ALA A 28 5.69 -0.45 27.84
CA ALA A 28 5.97 0.08 29.17
C ALA A 28 7.33 0.80 29.27
N ILE A 29 8.09 0.91 28.18
CA ILE A 29 9.38 1.62 28.16
C ILE A 29 9.25 3.09 28.53
N THR A 30 8.05 3.66 28.36
CA THR A 30 7.70 5.03 28.76
C THR A 30 7.90 5.30 30.25
N LYS A 31 7.97 4.25 31.07
CA LYS A 31 8.26 4.30 32.51
C LYS A 31 9.75 4.36 32.83
N ILE A 32 10.63 4.17 31.85
CA ILE A 32 12.08 4.30 32.02
C ILE A 32 12.51 5.72 31.70
N GLU A 33 13.19 6.37 32.64
CA GLU A 33 13.76 7.70 32.42
C GLU A 33 14.85 7.67 31.34
N GLY A 34 14.83 8.68 30.45
CA GLY A 34 15.83 8.80 29.38
C GLY A 34 15.69 7.76 28.26
N TYR A 35 14.58 7.01 28.20
CA TYR A 35 14.46 5.96 27.18
C TYR A 35 14.60 6.47 25.74
N LYS A 36 14.18 7.72 25.49
CA LYS A 36 14.23 8.35 24.17
C LYS A 36 15.60 8.88 23.75
N THR A 37 16.59 8.88 24.65
CA THR A 37 17.89 9.56 24.45
C THR A 37 19.08 8.66 24.73
N ASN A 38 18.91 7.60 25.52
CA ASN A 38 19.96 6.65 25.82
C ASN A 38 20.36 5.81 24.59
N SER A 39 21.63 5.37 24.56
CA SER A 39 22.13 4.35 23.64
C SER A 39 21.54 2.99 23.98
N ILE A 40 21.58 2.04 23.04
CA ILE A 40 21.06 0.67 23.25
C ILE A 40 21.72 -0.01 24.45
N ALA A 41 23.04 0.15 24.61
CA ALA A 41 23.76 -0.42 25.75
C ALA A 41 23.30 0.16 27.10
N SER A 42 22.99 1.46 27.15
CA SER A 42 22.46 2.10 28.36
C SER A 42 21.00 1.73 28.61
N LEU A 43 20.20 1.62 27.55
CA LEU A 43 18.82 1.13 27.61
C LEU A 43 18.75 -0.31 28.14
N ALA A 44 19.61 -1.19 27.65
CA ALA A 44 19.66 -2.59 28.07
C ALA A 44 19.85 -2.71 29.59
N LYS A 45 20.74 -1.91 30.18
CA LYS A 45 20.95 -1.87 31.65
C LYS A 45 19.70 -1.47 32.43
N LEU A 46 18.81 -0.67 31.83
CA LEU A 46 17.55 -0.24 32.43
C LEU A 46 16.41 -1.23 32.18
N ILE A 47 16.46 -1.97 31.07
CA ILE A 47 15.45 -2.97 30.66
C ILE A 47 15.63 -4.30 31.41
N ILE A 48 16.87 -4.76 31.59
CA ILE A 48 17.18 -6.05 32.23
C ILE A 48 16.51 -6.19 33.62
N PRO A 49 16.58 -5.19 34.52
CA PRO A 49 15.99 -5.31 35.86
C PRO A 49 14.45 -5.36 35.87
N VAL A 50 13.80 -4.89 34.81
CA VAL A 50 12.33 -4.78 34.73
C VAL A 50 11.68 -5.89 33.88
N ARG A 51 12.45 -6.54 32.99
CA ARG A 51 11.99 -7.72 32.21
C ARG A 51 12.58 -9.01 32.79
N THR A 52 12.36 -9.21 34.09
CA THR A 52 12.91 -10.34 34.84
C THR A 52 12.48 -11.70 34.27
N ASN A 53 11.27 -11.83 33.72
CA ASN A 53 10.85 -13.11 33.13
C ASN A 53 11.61 -13.49 31.84
N GLU A 54 12.15 -12.51 31.12
CA GLU A 54 12.77 -12.72 29.82
C GLU A 54 14.30 -12.77 29.91
N TYR A 55 14.90 -11.97 30.81
CA TYR A 55 16.36 -11.90 30.98
C TYR A 55 16.84 -12.41 32.34
N ALA A 56 15.99 -13.06 33.16
CA ALA A 56 16.41 -13.66 34.42
C ALA A 56 17.54 -14.67 34.19
N GLY A 57 18.58 -14.57 35.02
CA GLY A 57 19.71 -15.51 35.01
C GLY A 57 20.68 -15.31 33.85
N MET A 58 20.41 -14.43 32.89
CA MET A 58 21.37 -14.09 31.83
C MET A 58 22.49 -13.19 32.36
N LYS A 59 23.69 -13.35 31.81
CA LYS A 59 24.76 -12.38 32.06
C LYS A 59 24.41 -11.06 31.40
N ILE A 60 24.79 -9.95 32.03
CA ILE A 60 24.50 -8.59 31.51
C ILE A 60 24.95 -8.44 30.05
N VAL A 61 26.12 -8.99 29.69
CA VAL A 61 26.66 -8.90 28.32
C VAL A 61 25.80 -9.67 27.32
N GLU A 62 25.34 -10.86 27.70
CA GLU A 62 24.48 -11.71 26.86
C GLU A 62 23.09 -11.07 26.68
N ALA A 63 22.49 -10.60 27.77
CA ALA A 63 21.21 -9.88 27.74
C ALA A 63 21.30 -8.57 26.94
N THR A 64 22.43 -7.84 27.03
CA THR A 64 22.63 -6.61 26.23
C THR A 64 22.75 -6.94 24.73
N ALA A 65 23.46 -8.01 24.37
CA ALA A 65 23.58 -8.43 22.97
C ALA A 65 22.24 -8.92 22.41
N ASP A 66 21.45 -9.63 23.22
CA ASP A 66 20.10 -10.07 22.83
C ASP A 66 19.16 -8.88 22.65
N ILE A 67 19.06 -7.97 23.63
CA ILE A 67 18.27 -6.73 23.53
C ILE A 67 18.69 -5.90 22.31
N ARG A 68 19.99 -5.76 22.05
CA ARG A 68 20.50 -5.08 20.85
C ARG A 68 20.03 -5.76 19.58
N THR A 69 20.11 -7.08 19.52
CA THR A 69 19.66 -7.85 18.36
C THR A 69 18.15 -7.71 18.20
N GLU A 70 17.37 -7.80 19.28
CA GLU A 70 15.92 -7.63 19.21
C GLU A 70 15.53 -6.22 18.77
N ILE A 71 16.13 -5.18 19.36
CA ILE A 71 15.90 -3.78 18.97
C ILE A 71 16.26 -3.57 17.49
N LEU A 72 17.38 -4.09 17.01
CA LEU A 72 17.84 -3.78 15.65
C LEU A 72 17.27 -4.70 14.55
N THR A 73 16.84 -5.91 14.90
CA THR A 73 16.37 -6.91 13.93
C THR A 73 14.90 -7.27 14.06
N LYS A 74 14.37 -7.26 15.29
CA LYS A 74 12.99 -7.64 15.59
C LYS A 74 12.10 -6.47 15.90
N ALA A 75 12.59 -5.30 16.33
CA ALA A 75 11.71 -4.19 16.67
C ALA A 75 10.93 -3.78 15.43
N TRP A 76 9.69 -4.24 15.43
CA TRP A 76 8.87 -4.34 14.24
C TRP A 76 8.70 -2.93 13.68
N GLY A 77 9.21 -2.75 12.46
CA GLY A 77 9.18 -1.46 11.78
C GLY A 77 10.51 -0.74 11.60
N LEU A 78 11.60 -1.00 12.35
CA LEU A 78 12.86 -0.26 12.09
C LEU A 78 13.63 -0.80 10.89
N LYS A 79 13.82 -2.12 10.77
CA LYS A 79 14.46 -2.71 9.58
C LYS A 79 13.65 -2.42 8.31
N ALA A 80 12.33 -2.58 8.39
CA ALA A 80 11.43 -2.29 7.27
C ALA A 80 11.34 -0.78 7.00
N GLY A 81 11.28 0.06 8.03
CA GLY A 81 11.19 1.52 7.91
C GLY A 81 12.48 2.16 7.42
N LEU A 82 13.64 1.70 7.88
CA LEU A 82 14.94 2.10 7.31
C LEU A 82 15.05 1.64 5.87
N ALA A 83 14.66 0.41 5.54
CA ALA A 83 14.66 -0.06 4.15
C ALA A 83 13.72 0.77 3.27
N VAL A 84 12.55 1.18 3.79
CA VAL A 84 11.59 2.04 3.09
C VAL A 84 12.15 3.45 2.90
N VAL A 85 12.74 4.06 3.93
CA VAL A 85 13.37 5.39 3.85
C VAL A 85 14.58 5.36 2.91
N GLU A 86 15.38 4.30 2.93
CA GLU A 86 16.51 4.13 2.01
C GLU A 86 16.04 3.89 0.58
N SER A 87 15.00 3.09 0.38
CA SER A 87 14.39 2.88 -0.93
C SER A 87 13.80 4.18 -1.48
N TYR A 88 13.20 5.00 -0.62
CA TYR A 88 12.70 6.32 -0.98
C TYR A 88 13.84 7.27 -1.38
N ARG A 89 14.91 7.37 -0.56
CA ARG A 89 16.08 8.19 -0.89
C ARG A 89 16.73 7.76 -2.20
N ALA A 90 16.91 6.46 -2.40
CA ALA A 90 17.44 5.92 -3.65
C ALA A 90 16.52 6.21 -4.84
N GLY A 91 15.20 6.09 -4.64
CA GLY A 91 14.19 6.45 -5.63
C GLY A 91 14.22 7.92 -6.00
N GLU A 92 14.42 8.80 -5.02
CA GLU A 92 14.52 10.25 -5.21
C GLU A 92 15.82 10.65 -5.91
N ASP A 93 16.96 10.07 -5.53
CA ASP A 93 18.23 10.25 -6.22
C ASP A 93 18.15 9.81 -7.69
N PHE A 94 17.47 8.67 -7.94
CA PHE A 94 17.17 8.20 -9.28
C PHE A 94 16.26 9.18 -10.04
N ARG A 95 15.19 9.67 -9.41
CA ARG A 95 14.26 10.67 -10.00
C ARG A 95 14.99 11.94 -10.42
N ILE A 96 15.83 12.50 -9.54
CA ILE A 96 16.62 13.70 -9.82
C ILE A 96 17.55 13.47 -11.01
N SER A 97 18.26 12.33 -11.02
CA SER A 97 19.18 11.97 -12.10
C SER A 97 18.43 11.76 -13.43
N LEU A 98 17.25 11.15 -13.38
CA LEU A 98 16.39 10.91 -14.53
C LEU A 98 15.87 12.23 -15.12
N GLU A 99 15.39 13.14 -14.29
CA GLU A 99 14.91 14.46 -14.72
C GLU A 99 16.02 15.30 -15.34
N ALA A 100 17.21 15.31 -14.74
CA ALA A 100 18.37 16.01 -15.27
C ALA A 100 18.78 15.44 -16.64
N THR A 101 18.85 14.11 -16.76
CA THR A 101 19.19 13.42 -18.01
C THR A 101 18.17 13.70 -19.11
N HIS A 102 16.87 13.60 -18.77
CA HIS A 102 15.79 13.89 -19.70
C HIS A 102 15.75 15.36 -20.13
N LYS A 103 16.01 16.30 -19.21
CA LYS A 103 16.08 17.72 -19.55
C LYS A 103 17.23 18.03 -20.51
N ALA A 104 18.37 17.36 -20.36
CA ALA A 104 19.51 17.50 -21.26
C ALA A 104 19.22 16.90 -22.65
N GLN A 105 18.52 15.76 -22.71
CA GLN A 105 18.16 15.09 -23.95
C GLN A 105 16.77 14.43 -23.83
N PRO A 106 15.69 15.15 -24.20
CA PRO A 106 14.34 14.62 -24.11
C PRO A 106 14.14 13.40 -25.01
N ALA A 107 13.77 12.27 -24.42
CA ALA A 107 13.48 11.03 -25.15
C ALA A 107 12.51 10.16 -24.33
N LEU A 108 11.62 9.45 -25.04
CA LEU A 108 10.61 8.59 -24.42
C LEU A 108 11.22 7.34 -23.73
N ASP A 109 12.41 6.95 -24.13
CA ASP A 109 13.12 5.78 -23.62
C ASP A 109 14.14 6.10 -22.51
N THR A 110 14.22 7.36 -22.05
CA THR A 110 15.18 7.79 -21.01
C THR A 110 15.02 7.01 -19.71
N LEU A 111 13.78 6.72 -19.28
CA LEU A 111 13.52 5.92 -18.08
C LEU A 111 14.09 4.50 -18.21
N GLU A 112 13.86 3.84 -19.35
CA GLU A 112 14.33 2.46 -19.58
C GLU A 112 15.85 2.38 -19.60
N LYS A 113 16.51 3.35 -20.26
CA LYS A 113 17.97 3.45 -20.31
C LYS A 113 18.57 3.69 -18.92
N MET A 114 18.03 4.66 -18.18
CA MET A 114 18.49 5.00 -16.83
C MET A 114 18.29 3.84 -15.86
N ALA A 115 17.14 3.16 -15.91
CA ALA A 115 16.87 1.99 -15.09
C ALA A 115 17.90 0.88 -15.34
N LEU A 116 18.20 0.60 -16.62
CA LEU A 116 19.19 -0.42 -17.00
C LEU A 116 20.59 -0.11 -16.46
N LEU A 117 21.01 1.17 -16.47
CA LEU A 117 22.30 1.59 -15.91
C LEU A 117 22.41 1.34 -14.39
N GLN A 118 21.29 1.29 -13.68
CA GLN A 118 21.23 0.97 -12.25
C GLN A 118 20.85 -0.49 -11.98
N ASN A 119 20.89 -1.36 -13.00
CA ASN A 119 20.49 -2.76 -12.91
C ASN A 119 19.03 -2.95 -12.44
N LEU A 120 18.16 -1.99 -12.80
CA LEU A 120 16.72 -2.01 -12.56
C LEU A 120 15.96 -2.42 -13.83
N THR A 121 14.75 -2.96 -13.66
CA THR A 121 13.86 -3.34 -14.78
C THR A 121 12.67 -2.39 -14.85
N ALA A 122 12.47 -1.76 -16.01
CA ALA A 122 11.27 -0.98 -16.31
C ALA A 122 10.19 -1.86 -16.97
N SER A 123 9.00 -1.90 -16.38
CA SER A 123 7.86 -2.67 -16.90
C SER A 123 6.98 -1.80 -17.81
N THR A 124 6.40 -2.40 -18.85
CA THR A 124 5.44 -1.74 -19.75
C THR A 124 4.02 -2.15 -19.40
N THR A 125 3.13 -1.19 -19.19
CA THR A 125 1.70 -1.43 -18.94
C THR A 125 0.98 -1.95 -20.18
N LEU A 126 -0.22 -2.51 -20.00
CA LEU A 126 -1.09 -2.81 -21.14
C LEU A 126 -1.52 -1.51 -21.85
N PRO A 127 -1.71 -1.55 -23.18
CA PRO A 127 -2.28 -0.42 -23.91
C PRO A 127 -3.61 0.03 -23.30
N THR A 128 -3.70 1.30 -22.93
CA THR A 128 -4.88 1.86 -22.28
C THR A 128 -5.53 2.93 -23.16
N THR A 129 -6.83 3.16 -22.95
CA THR A 129 -7.60 4.18 -23.66
C THR A 129 -8.03 5.28 -22.70
N ASN A 130 -8.18 6.51 -23.20
CA ASN A 130 -8.61 7.63 -22.36
C ASN A 130 -10.03 7.38 -21.85
N SER A 131 -10.16 7.05 -20.57
CA SER A 131 -11.40 7.05 -19.83
C SER A 131 -11.28 8.10 -18.75
N VAL A 132 -12.18 9.08 -18.77
CA VAL A 132 -12.11 10.29 -17.92
C VAL A 132 -12.12 9.96 -16.42
N ASN A 133 -12.63 8.78 -16.03
CA ASN A 133 -12.85 8.39 -14.63
C ASN A 133 -12.18 7.06 -14.24
N GLY A 134 -11.14 6.61 -14.94
CA GLY A 134 -10.45 5.35 -14.61
C GLY A 134 -9.04 5.53 -14.05
N THR A 135 -8.50 4.46 -13.46
CA THR A 135 -7.10 4.33 -13.03
C THR A 135 -6.35 3.38 -13.96
N VAL A 136 -5.03 3.52 -14.01
CA VAL A 136 -4.17 2.53 -14.68
C VAL A 136 -4.20 1.23 -13.87
N ARG A 137 -4.52 0.10 -14.52
CA ARG A 137 -4.68 -1.18 -13.83
C ARG A 137 -3.40 -1.63 -13.11
N GLU A 138 -2.27 -1.48 -13.79
CA GLU A 138 -0.95 -1.89 -13.28
C GLU A 138 -0.31 -0.84 -12.37
N LEU A 139 -0.85 0.37 -12.34
CA LEU A 139 -0.45 1.45 -11.44
C LEU A 139 -1.71 2.01 -10.75
N PRO A 140 -2.30 1.23 -9.82
CA PRO A 140 -3.43 1.71 -9.04
C PRO A 140 -3.03 3.08 -8.47
N GLY A 141 -3.79 4.11 -8.85
CA GLY A 141 -3.59 5.48 -8.38
C GLY A 141 -3.06 6.52 -9.32
N VAL A 142 -2.52 6.07 -10.44
CA VAL A 142 -2.36 6.97 -11.56
C VAL A 142 -3.71 7.11 -12.23
N ALA A 143 -4.30 8.31 -12.15
CA ALA A 143 -5.49 8.62 -12.92
C ALA A 143 -5.16 8.51 -14.41
N LEU A 144 -6.04 7.88 -15.20
CA LEU A 144 -5.84 7.76 -16.64
C LEU A 144 -5.64 9.13 -17.30
N ARG A 145 -6.32 10.17 -16.80
CA ARG A 145 -6.14 11.55 -17.28
C ARG A 145 -4.67 11.99 -17.22
N ASP A 146 -3.99 11.70 -16.12
CA ASP A 146 -2.61 12.17 -15.90
C ASP A 146 -1.64 11.40 -16.80
N LEU A 147 -1.88 10.10 -17.03
CA LEU A 147 -1.16 9.30 -18.03
C LEU A 147 -1.30 9.90 -19.45
N PHE A 148 -2.49 10.36 -19.83
CA PHE A 148 -2.74 10.95 -21.16
C PHE A 148 -2.24 12.40 -21.31
N GLN A 149 -1.82 13.05 -20.22
CA GLN A 149 -1.11 14.34 -20.26
C GLN A 149 0.40 14.18 -20.47
N LEU A 150 0.92 12.94 -20.42
CA LEU A 150 2.33 12.70 -20.66
C LEU A 150 2.71 13.04 -22.10
N SER A 151 3.87 13.65 -22.25
CA SER A 151 4.44 14.02 -23.54
C SER A 151 5.97 13.94 -23.46
N VAL A 152 6.66 14.25 -24.56
CA VAL A 152 8.13 14.37 -24.55
C VAL A 152 8.61 15.48 -23.61
N THR A 153 7.79 16.49 -23.32
CA THR A 153 8.15 17.60 -22.42
C THR A 153 7.56 17.47 -21.02
N ASN A 154 6.47 16.73 -20.87
CA ASN A 154 5.87 16.35 -19.59
C ASN A 154 6.01 14.83 -19.42
N ALA A 155 7.22 14.36 -19.11
CA ALA A 155 7.61 12.98 -19.38
C ALA A 155 7.36 11.99 -18.24
N PHE A 156 7.16 12.46 -17.00
CA PHE A 156 7.16 11.60 -15.82
C PHE A 156 5.95 11.82 -14.92
N ILE A 157 5.40 10.73 -14.44
CA ILE A 157 4.53 10.68 -13.25
C ILE A 157 5.33 10.00 -12.15
N VAL A 158 5.35 10.61 -10.98
CA VAL A 158 6.03 10.07 -9.81
C VAL A 158 4.98 9.74 -8.78
N GLY A 159 4.95 8.48 -8.38
CA GLY A 159 4.07 7.98 -7.35
C GLY A 159 4.53 8.41 -5.97
N ASP A 160 3.58 8.87 -5.15
CA ASP A 160 3.81 9.02 -3.72
C ASP A 160 3.51 7.68 -3.01
N PRO A 161 4.53 7.00 -2.45
CA PRO A 161 4.35 5.73 -1.74
C PRO A 161 3.39 5.77 -0.54
N PHE A 162 3.00 6.97 -0.08
CA PHE A 162 2.22 7.12 1.16
C PHE A 162 0.90 7.87 1.00
N SER A 163 0.55 8.29 -0.23
CA SER A 163 -0.84 8.64 -0.52
C SER A 163 -1.66 7.37 -0.34
N GLY A 164 -2.50 7.32 0.71
CA GLY A 164 -3.01 6.09 1.36
C GLY A 164 -3.77 5.05 0.52
N ALA A 165 -3.75 5.15 -0.79
CA ALA A 165 -4.22 4.16 -1.74
C ALA A 165 -3.08 3.43 -2.51
N TYR A 166 -1.84 3.92 -2.54
CA TYR A 166 -0.80 3.48 -3.50
C TYR A 166 0.54 3.20 -2.79
N GLY A 167 0.72 1.95 -2.33
CA GLY A 167 1.73 1.58 -1.33
C GLY A 167 3.19 1.50 -1.76
N ASP A 168 3.60 1.96 -2.95
CA ASP A 168 4.98 1.82 -3.46
C ASP A 168 5.49 3.10 -4.15
N PHE A 169 6.80 3.36 -4.06
CA PHE A 169 7.46 4.43 -4.82
C PHE A 169 7.60 3.98 -6.27
N PHE A 170 7.09 4.78 -7.22
CA PHE A 170 7.20 4.46 -8.63
C PHE A 170 7.48 5.69 -9.47
N ILE A 171 8.07 5.47 -10.64
CA ILE A 171 8.20 6.46 -11.70
C ILE A 171 7.66 5.84 -12.99
N ALA A 172 6.74 6.54 -13.64
CA ALA A 172 6.16 6.13 -14.91
C ALA A 172 6.46 7.17 -16.00
N SER A 173 6.73 6.73 -17.22
CA SER A 173 6.93 7.60 -18.39
C SER A 173 6.13 7.13 -19.60
N LEU A 174 5.93 8.03 -20.56
CA LEU A 174 5.31 7.69 -21.83
C LEU A 174 6.29 6.87 -22.68
N LYS A 175 5.96 5.61 -22.95
CA LYS A 175 6.76 4.78 -23.86
C LYS A 175 6.45 5.02 -25.33
N ARG A 176 5.16 5.02 -25.69
CA ARG A 176 4.69 5.22 -27.07
C ARG A 176 3.22 5.61 -27.11
N ILE A 177 2.84 6.33 -28.17
CA ILE A 177 1.45 6.63 -28.50
C ILE A 177 0.98 5.64 -29.56
N ILE A 178 -0.13 4.96 -29.32
CA ILE A 178 -0.79 4.09 -30.31
C ILE A 178 -1.98 4.86 -30.87
N PRO A 179 -1.99 5.24 -32.16
CA PRO A 179 -3.11 5.96 -32.76
C PRO A 179 -4.42 5.19 -32.63
N SER A 180 -5.48 5.91 -32.27
CA SER A 180 -6.83 5.35 -32.30
C SER A 180 -7.18 5.00 -33.74
N ARG A 181 -7.53 3.72 -33.97
CA ARG A 181 -8.06 3.26 -35.25
C ARG A 181 -9.24 2.34 -35.01
N LYS A 182 -10.22 2.37 -35.91
CA LYS A 182 -11.30 1.38 -35.94
C LYS A 182 -10.67 0.03 -36.28
N ARG A 183 -10.72 -0.92 -35.34
CA ARG A 183 -10.34 -2.31 -35.61
C ARG A 183 -11.33 -2.91 -36.59
N SER A 184 -10.84 -3.70 -37.54
CA SER A 184 -11.71 -4.50 -38.40
C SER A 184 -12.45 -5.56 -37.59
N PHE A 185 -13.55 -6.10 -38.14
CA PHE A 185 -14.26 -7.21 -37.51
C PHE A 185 -13.34 -8.41 -37.26
N GLY A 186 -12.44 -8.73 -38.21
CA GLY A 186 -11.47 -9.81 -38.06
C GLY A 186 -10.53 -9.62 -36.87
N GLU A 187 -10.06 -8.40 -36.64
CA GLU A 187 -9.18 -8.06 -35.50
C GLU A 187 -9.91 -8.05 -34.15
N ALA A 188 -11.19 -7.70 -34.14
CA ALA A 188 -11.98 -7.60 -32.91
C ALA A 188 -12.71 -8.90 -32.53
N LYS A 189 -12.91 -9.82 -33.48
CA LYS A 189 -13.74 -11.02 -33.32
C LYS A 189 -13.36 -11.85 -32.10
N SER A 190 -12.06 -12.09 -31.86
CA SER A 190 -11.60 -12.90 -30.73
C SER A 190 -11.94 -12.26 -29.38
N THR A 191 -11.64 -10.97 -29.21
CA THR A 191 -11.93 -10.22 -27.98
C THR A 191 -13.43 -10.12 -27.73
N VAL A 192 -14.22 -9.79 -28.75
CA VAL A 192 -15.69 -9.68 -28.62
C VAL A 192 -16.30 -11.05 -28.30
N THR A 193 -15.83 -12.11 -28.94
CA THR A 193 -16.30 -13.47 -28.66
C THR A 193 -15.98 -13.89 -27.23
N ALA A 194 -14.76 -13.59 -26.74
CA ALA A 194 -14.38 -13.89 -25.36
C ALA A 194 -15.25 -13.11 -24.35
N GLY A 195 -15.45 -11.81 -24.58
CA GLY A 195 -16.31 -10.96 -23.74
C GLY A 195 -17.76 -11.45 -23.72
N PHE A 196 -18.32 -11.80 -24.88
CA PHE A 196 -19.67 -12.34 -24.99
C PHE A 196 -19.82 -13.68 -24.26
N LYS A 197 -18.88 -14.61 -24.46
CA LYS A 197 -18.87 -15.90 -23.75
C LYS A 197 -18.81 -15.72 -22.23
N LYS A 198 -17.97 -14.80 -21.74
CA LYS A 198 -17.88 -14.46 -20.31
C LYS A 198 -19.22 -13.94 -19.79
N ALA A 199 -19.82 -12.96 -20.46
CA ALA A 199 -21.09 -12.37 -20.05
C ALA A 199 -22.24 -13.39 -20.03
N GLU A 200 -22.39 -14.20 -21.08
CA GLU A 200 -23.42 -15.25 -21.11
C GLU A 200 -23.16 -16.35 -20.06
N SER A 201 -21.89 -16.70 -19.81
CA SER A 201 -21.55 -17.65 -18.73
C SER A 201 -21.98 -17.14 -17.36
N ILE A 202 -21.70 -15.87 -17.04
CA ILE A 202 -22.09 -15.24 -15.76
C ILE A 202 -23.62 -15.23 -15.61
N LYS A 203 -24.34 -14.89 -16.69
CA LYS A 203 -25.80 -14.90 -16.71
C LYS A 203 -26.36 -16.30 -16.43
N LEU A 204 -25.87 -17.32 -17.13
CA LEU A 204 -26.32 -18.72 -16.94
C LEU A 204 -25.97 -19.24 -15.55
N MET A 205 -24.79 -18.90 -15.03
CA MET A 205 -24.37 -19.22 -13.67
C MET A 205 -25.33 -18.64 -12.62
N LYS A 206 -25.68 -17.34 -12.72
CA LYS A 206 -26.64 -16.70 -11.82
C LYS A 206 -28.01 -17.38 -11.87
N GLN A 207 -28.49 -17.73 -13.06
CA GLN A 207 -29.76 -18.45 -13.23
C GLN A 207 -29.72 -19.85 -12.59
N ALA A 208 -28.61 -20.58 -12.71
CA ALA A 208 -28.45 -21.88 -12.06
C ALA A 208 -28.38 -21.74 -10.53
N GLY A 209 -27.62 -20.77 -10.02
CA GLY A 209 -27.52 -20.47 -8.59
C GLY A 209 -28.86 -20.09 -7.98
N GLU A 210 -29.66 -19.28 -8.68
CA GLU A 210 -30.99 -18.86 -8.24
C GLU A 210 -31.95 -20.06 -8.13
N LYS A 211 -31.90 -21.01 -9.08
CA LYS A 211 -32.68 -22.25 -8.99
C LYS A 211 -32.31 -23.09 -7.77
N VAL A 212 -31.01 -23.27 -7.51
CA VAL A 212 -30.53 -23.99 -6.33
C VAL A 212 -31.03 -23.30 -5.06
N HIS A 213 -30.89 -21.97 -5.00
CA HIS A 213 -31.30 -21.17 -3.86
C HIS A 213 -32.80 -21.28 -3.56
N GLN A 214 -33.63 -21.19 -4.61
CA GLN A 214 -35.09 -21.37 -4.48
C GLN A 214 -35.45 -22.77 -3.98
N SER A 215 -34.80 -23.82 -4.48
CA SER A 215 -35.00 -25.20 -3.99
C SER A 215 -34.61 -25.35 -2.52
N VAL A 216 -33.52 -24.71 -2.08
CA VAL A 216 -33.11 -24.71 -0.65
C VAL A 216 -34.09 -23.92 0.22
N LYS A 217 -34.56 -22.75 -0.23
CA LYS A 217 -35.61 -21.98 0.46
C LYS A 217 -36.93 -22.72 0.58
N ALA A 218 -37.24 -23.58 -0.39
CA ALA A 218 -38.39 -24.48 -0.35
C ALA A 218 -38.21 -25.68 0.60
N GLY A 219 -37.10 -25.74 1.36
CA GLY A 219 -36.85 -26.75 2.39
C GLY A 219 -36.05 -27.97 1.94
N LYS A 220 -35.61 -28.02 0.68
CA LYS A 220 -34.76 -29.14 0.20
C LYS A 220 -33.34 -29.04 0.75
N SER A 221 -32.68 -30.17 0.89
CA SER A 221 -31.25 -30.21 1.21
C SER A 221 -30.42 -29.70 0.03
N LEU A 222 -29.20 -29.22 0.32
CA LEU A 222 -28.25 -28.82 -0.74
C LEU A 222 -27.97 -29.94 -1.74
N ALA A 223 -27.95 -31.20 -1.30
CA ALA A 223 -27.70 -32.34 -2.18
C ALA A 223 -28.84 -32.56 -3.18
N GLU A 224 -30.09 -32.41 -2.73
CA GLU A 224 -31.27 -32.50 -3.60
C GLU A 224 -31.33 -31.33 -4.58
N ALA A 225 -31.17 -30.09 -4.08
CA ALA A 225 -31.19 -28.88 -4.90
C ALA A 225 -30.06 -28.88 -5.95
N ALA A 226 -28.87 -29.37 -5.59
CA ALA A 226 -27.76 -29.51 -6.53
C ALA A 226 -28.07 -30.55 -7.62
N LYS A 227 -28.61 -31.72 -7.24
CA LYS A 227 -28.96 -32.79 -8.19
C LYS A 227 -30.00 -32.33 -9.21
N GLU A 228 -31.01 -31.55 -8.79
CA GLU A 228 -32.02 -30.96 -9.68
C GLU A 228 -31.44 -30.02 -10.73
N SER A 229 -30.31 -29.40 -10.41
CA SER A 229 -29.60 -28.46 -11.30
C SER A 229 -28.40 -29.11 -12.00
N ASN A 230 -28.22 -30.43 -11.93
CA ASN A 230 -27.05 -31.16 -12.43
C ASN A 230 -25.71 -30.66 -11.84
N LEU A 231 -25.72 -30.28 -10.57
CA LEU A 231 -24.56 -29.81 -9.81
C LEU A 231 -24.16 -30.82 -8.73
N THR A 232 -22.92 -30.69 -8.26
CA THR A 232 -22.38 -31.50 -7.15
C THR A 232 -22.11 -30.64 -5.92
N VAL A 233 -22.45 -31.14 -4.74
CA VAL A 233 -22.12 -30.48 -3.47
C VAL A 233 -20.67 -30.79 -3.09
N ALA A 234 -19.87 -29.75 -2.87
CA ALA A 234 -18.53 -29.88 -2.32
C ALA A 234 -18.56 -29.82 -0.79
N ARG A 235 -17.93 -30.79 -0.13
CA ARG A 235 -17.71 -30.75 1.33
C ARG A 235 -16.35 -30.12 1.59
N LEU A 236 -16.36 -28.94 2.22
CA LEU A 236 -15.14 -28.21 2.54
C LEU A 236 -14.57 -28.65 3.89
N GLY A 237 -13.25 -28.48 4.05
CA GLY A 237 -12.56 -28.70 5.31
C GLY A 237 -12.80 -27.57 6.32
N PRO A 238 -12.33 -27.77 7.58
CA PRO A 238 -12.45 -26.75 8.62
C PRO A 238 -11.63 -25.49 8.29
N PHE A 239 -12.15 -24.33 8.69
CA PHE A 239 -11.50 -23.02 8.56
C PHE A 239 -11.90 -22.13 9.76
N ASN A 240 -11.19 -21.03 9.97
CA ASN A 240 -11.44 -20.07 11.07
C ASN A 240 -11.65 -18.65 10.53
N SER A 241 -11.81 -17.65 11.41
CA SER A 241 -11.95 -16.24 11.01
C SER A 241 -10.63 -15.54 10.65
N ALA A 242 -9.48 -16.16 10.93
CA ALA A 242 -8.16 -15.53 10.81
C ALA A 242 -7.61 -15.50 9.36
N GLY A 243 -8.42 -15.84 8.35
CA GLY A 243 -8.00 -15.87 6.94
C GLY A 243 -7.46 -17.23 6.49
N GLY A 244 -6.76 -17.24 5.35
CA GLY A 244 -6.07 -18.41 4.79
C GLY A 244 -6.91 -19.32 3.88
N ALA A 245 -6.26 -20.33 3.30
CA ALA A 245 -6.88 -21.26 2.36
C ALA A 245 -7.97 -22.11 3.02
N ILE A 246 -9.11 -22.28 2.34
CA ILE A 246 -10.19 -23.18 2.76
C ILE A 246 -10.04 -24.51 2.00
N PRO A 247 -9.79 -25.64 2.69
CA PRO A 247 -9.60 -26.91 2.02
C PRO A 247 -10.82 -27.31 1.17
N GLY A 248 -10.59 -27.57 -0.12
CA GLY A 248 -11.63 -27.91 -1.10
C GLY A 248 -12.27 -26.73 -1.85
N LEU A 249 -11.92 -25.48 -1.51
CA LEU A 249 -12.48 -24.28 -2.15
C LEU A 249 -11.64 -23.72 -3.30
N ALA A 250 -10.37 -24.12 -3.41
CA ALA A 250 -9.42 -23.55 -4.38
C ALA A 250 -10.00 -23.48 -5.81
N ASN A 251 -9.85 -22.32 -6.45
CA ASN A 251 -10.34 -22.01 -7.80
C ASN A 251 -11.85 -22.15 -8.01
N LYS A 252 -12.66 -22.12 -6.94
CA LYS A 252 -14.13 -22.19 -7.01
C LYS A 252 -14.84 -20.90 -6.61
N ALA A 253 -14.27 -20.15 -5.66
CA ALA A 253 -14.74 -18.85 -5.20
C ALA A 253 -13.65 -18.16 -4.37
N ASN A 254 -13.82 -16.87 -4.10
CA ASN A 254 -12.97 -16.13 -3.19
C ASN A 254 -13.15 -16.66 -1.75
N SER A 255 -12.04 -16.92 -1.07
CA SER A 255 -12.07 -17.49 0.29
C SER A 255 -12.66 -16.54 1.32
N GLU A 256 -12.49 -15.23 1.15
CA GLU A 256 -12.99 -14.23 2.11
C GLU A 256 -14.48 -13.98 1.93
N ASP A 257 -14.99 -13.97 0.69
CA ASP A 257 -16.43 -13.97 0.43
C ASP A 257 -17.08 -15.20 1.07
N PHE A 258 -16.51 -16.38 0.82
CA PHE A 258 -17.03 -17.63 1.39
C PHE A 258 -17.01 -17.61 2.92
N ARG A 259 -15.88 -17.19 3.51
CA ARG A 259 -15.68 -17.13 4.97
C ARG A 259 -16.68 -16.20 5.63
N THR A 260 -16.84 -15.00 5.10
CA THR A 260 -17.78 -13.99 5.60
C THR A 260 -19.20 -14.55 5.68
N GLN A 261 -19.62 -15.23 4.61
CA GLN A 261 -20.96 -15.78 4.50
C GLN A 261 -21.15 -16.96 5.46
N ALA A 262 -20.21 -17.92 5.46
CA ALA A 262 -20.33 -19.12 6.28
C ALA A 262 -20.24 -18.83 7.79
N LEU A 263 -19.42 -17.87 8.23
CA LEU A 263 -19.30 -17.52 9.65
C LEU A 263 -20.53 -16.80 10.20
N GLY A 264 -21.24 -16.05 9.37
CA GLY A 264 -22.51 -15.39 9.69
C GLY A 264 -23.69 -16.36 9.89
N LEU A 265 -23.56 -17.62 9.48
CA LEU A 265 -24.64 -18.60 9.58
C LEU A 265 -24.73 -19.26 10.97
N GLY A 266 -25.97 -19.61 11.32
CA GLY A 266 -26.27 -20.60 12.35
C GLY A 266 -25.92 -22.01 11.87
N VAL A 267 -25.62 -22.91 12.80
CA VAL A 267 -25.38 -24.32 12.47
C VAL A 267 -26.65 -24.92 11.86
N GLY A 268 -26.51 -25.54 10.69
CA GLY A 268 -27.61 -26.09 9.91
C GLY A 268 -28.30 -25.09 8.98
N ALA A 269 -28.02 -23.79 9.08
CA ALA A 269 -28.56 -22.78 8.18
C ALA A 269 -27.81 -22.77 6.83
N ALA A 270 -28.52 -22.35 5.79
CA ALA A 270 -27.96 -22.07 4.47
C ALA A 270 -27.89 -20.56 4.22
N SER A 271 -26.94 -20.11 3.41
CA SER A 271 -26.82 -18.71 2.98
C SER A 271 -27.87 -18.35 1.93
N GLU A 272 -27.95 -17.05 1.63
CA GLU A 272 -28.48 -16.59 0.35
C GLU A 272 -27.56 -17.02 -0.82
N LEU A 273 -27.99 -16.80 -2.06
CA LEU A 273 -27.12 -16.91 -3.21
C LEU A 273 -26.06 -15.80 -3.18
N ILE A 274 -24.80 -16.19 -3.22
CA ILE A 274 -23.66 -15.26 -3.21
C ILE A 274 -22.92 -15.37 -4.54
N THR A 275 -22.65 -14.22 -5.15
CA THR A 275 -21.76 -14.10 -6.30
C THR A 275 -20.39 -13.63 -5.86
N SER A 276 -19.34 -14.20 -6.44
CA SER A 276 -17.96 -14.02 -6.00
C SER A 276 -17.02 -14.11 -7.19
N SER A 277 -15.75 -13.78 -6.98
CA SER A 277 -14.69 -13.97 -7.96
C SER A 277 -13.98 -15.30 -7.80
N THR A 278 -13.51 -15.85 -8.92
CA THR A 278 -12.54 -16.96 -8.89
C THR A 278 -11.09 -16.46 -8.82
N ASP A 279 -10.87 -15.16 -9.08
CA ASP A 279 -9.58 -14.49 -9.05
C ASP A 279 -9.48 -13.60 -7.79
N PRO A 280 -8.63 -13.95 -6.81
CA PRO A 280 -8.44 -13.14 -5.62
C PRO A 280 -7.84 -11.75 -5.90
N SER A 281 -7.25 -11.53 -7.08
CA SER A 281 -6.72 -10.23 -7.52
C SER A 281 -7.76 -9.35 -8.22
N ASP A 282 -8.92 -9.90 -8.57
CA ASP A 282 -10.05 -9.18 -9.16
C ASP A 282 -11.36 -9.52 -8.42
N PRO A 283 -11.61 -8.91 -7.25
CA PRO A 283 -12.76 -9.25 -6.42
C PRO A 283 -14.11 -8.82 -7.01
N ILE A 284 -14.11 -8.06 -8.11
CA ILE A 284 -15.32 -7.48 -8.73
C ILE A 284 -15.86 -8.39 -9.84
N SER A 285 -15.03 -9.29 -10.39
CA SER A 285 -15.44 -10.24 -11.41
C SER A 285 -16.34 -11.33 -10.80
N GLU A 286 -17.67 -11.18 -10.91
CA GLU A 286 -18.68 -12.16 -10.44
C GLU A 286 -18.71 -13.45 -11.29
N GLU A 287 -17.64 -14.24 -11.25
CA GLU A 287 -17.43 -15.46 -12.04
C GLU A 287 -17.78 -16.75 -11.30
N ALA A 288 -18.11 -16.65 -10.02
CA ALA A 288 -18.58 -17.73 -9.18
C ALA A 288 -19.93 -17.39 -8.55
N ALA A 289 -20.77 -18.40 -8.34
CA ALA A 289 -21.99 -18.29 -7.54
C ALA A 289 -22.14 -19.52 -6.65
N PHE A 290 -22.46 -19.32 -5.37
CA PHE A 290 -22.58 -20.41 -4.41
C PHE A 290 -23.66 -20.16 -3.36
N VAL A 291 -24.17 -21.26 -2.83
CA VAL A 291 -24.97 -21.33 -1.60
C VAL A 291 -24.21 -22.24 -0.64
N VAL A 292 -23.99 -21.79 0.59
CA VAL A 292 -23.26 -22.55 1.60
C VAL A 292 -24.18 -22.94 2.75
N LYS A 293 -23.98 -24.14 3.31
CA LYS A 293 -24.61 -24.57 4.57
C LYS A 293 -23.54 -24.81 5.62
N LEU A 294 -23.68 -24.21 6.78
CA LEU A 294 -22.76 -24.43 7.89
C LEU A 294 -23.12 -25.73 8.63
N THR A 295 -22.23 -26.71 8.65
CA THR A 295 -22.53 -28.02 9.26
C THR A 295 -22.27 -28.07 10.76
N ALA A 296 -21.25 -27.36 11.26
CA ALA A 296 -20.88 -27.36 12.67
C ALA A 296 -19.99 -26.16 13.00
N LYS A 297 -20.03 -25.71 14.26
CA LYS A 297 -19.01 -24.85 14.87
C LYS A 297 -18.31 -25.69 15.94
N THR A 298 -17.05 -26.07 15.70
CA THR A 298 -16.27 -26.88 16.64
C THR A 298 -15.25 -25.98 17.34
N PRO A 299 -15.17 -26.01 18.68
CA PRO A 299 -14.11 -25.31 19.38
C PRO A 299 -12.76 -25.92 19.01
N VAL A 300 -11.73 -25.07 18.97
CA VAL A 300 -10.35 -25.55 18.82
C VAL A 300 -10.03 -26.43 20.02
N SER A 301 -9.51 -27.64 19.76
CA SER A 301 -9.09 -28.55 20.84
C SER A 301 -8.01 -27.90 21.70
N LYS A 302 -7.99 -28.17 23.00
CA LYS A 302 -6.99 -27.63 23.93
C LYS A 302 -5.56 -27.84 23.44
N ASP A 303 -5.23 -29.04 22.99
CA ASP A 303 -3.87 -29.37 22.50
C ASP A 303 -3.46 -28.50 21.30
N ARG A 304 -4.41 -28.23 20.39
CA ARG A 304 -4.19 -27.38 19.23
C ARG A 304 -4.09 -25.91 19.62
N PHE A 305 -4.91 -25.46 20.56
CA PHE A 305 -4.80 -24.12 21.12
C PHE A 305 -3.43 -23.93 21.78
N ASP A 306 -3.02 -24.83 22.67
CA ASP A 306 -1.75 -24.72 23.39
C ASP A 306 -0.54 -24.75 22.42
N ALA A 307 -0.63 -25.49 21.31
CA ALA A 307 0.40 -25.52 20.27
C ALA A 307 0.43 -24.27 19.36
N GLU A 308 -0.72 -23.74 18.94
CA GLU A 308 -0.81 -22.63 17.98
C GLU A 308 -0.86 -21.24 18.64
N PHE A 309 -1.27 -21.16 19.91
CA PHE A 309 -1.48 -19.90 20.64
C PHE A 309 -0.21 -19.04 20.75
N PRO A 310 1.00 -19.57 21.01
CA PRO A 310 2.21 -18.76 21.03
C PRO A 310 2.46 -18.05 19.69
N ALA A 311 2.27 -18.75 18.56
CA ALA A 311 2.44 -18.18 17.22
C ALA A 311 1.33 -17.17 16.88
N TYR A 312 0.08 -17.47 17.26
CA TYR A 312 -1.03 -16.52 17.13
C TYR A 312 -0.77 -15.24 17.92
N LEU A 313 -0.36 -15.36 19.19
CA LEU A 313 -0.07 -14.22 20.06
C LEU A 313 1.08 -13.38 19.51
N GLU A 314 2.11 -14.01 18.95
CA GLU A 314 3.19 -13.31 18.26
C GLU A 314 2.66 -12.55 17.03
N ASN A 315 1.82 -13.18 16.21
CA ASN A 315 1.23 -12.52 15.04
C ASN A 315 0.32 -11.34 15.43
N GLU A 316 -0.47 -11.46 16.49
CA GLU A 316 -1.28 -10.37 17.02
C GLU A 316 -0.44 -9.22 17.57
N ARG A 317 0.69 -9.53 18.23
CA ARG A 317 1.64 -8.51 18.67
C ARG A 317 2.29 -7.81 17.47
N VAL A 318 2.66 -8.55 16.42
CA VAL A 318 3.15 -8.00 15.15
C VAL A 318 2.09 -7.06 14.53
N ASN A 319 0.84 -7.50 14.47
CA ASN A 319 -0.27 -6.70 13.91
C ASN A 319 -0.54 -5.43 14.72
N ALA A 320 -0.58 -5.53 16.06
CA ALA A 320 -0.76 -4.38 16.95
C ALA A 320 0.40 -3.39 16.84
N ALA A 321 1.64 -3.87 16.76
CA ALA A 321 2.80 -3.01 16.56
C ALA A 321 2.82 -2.38 15.15
N ALA A 322 2.34 -3.07 14.12
CA ALA A 322 2.17 -2.50 12.79
C ALA A 322 1.19 -1.32 12.76
N GLN A 323 0.16 -1.32 13.64
CA GLN A 323 -0.75 -0.18 13.79
C GLN A 323 -0.06 1.05 14.40
N SER A 324 0.90 0.87 15.30
CA SER A 324 1.71 1.95 15.88
C SER A 324 2.91 2.36 15.00
N TYR A 325 3.35 1.47 14.11
CA TYR A 325 4.40 1.73 13.13
C TYR A 325 3.97 2.74 12.05
N ARG A 326 2.73 2.65 11.53
CA ARG A 326 2.24 3.55 10.47
C ARG A 326 2.30 5.03 10.86
N PRO A 327 1.80 5.47 12.05
CA PRO A 327 1.93 6.87 12.49
C PRO A 327 3.38 7.30 12.72
N TRP A 328 4.24 6.40 13.21
CA TRP A 328 5.66 6.70 13.39
C TRP A 328 6.38 6.90 12.05
N LEU A 329 6.18 5.99 11.09
CA LEU A 329 6.74 6.10 9.75
C LEU A 329 6.24 7.39 9.09
N GLN A 330 4.96 7.72 9.24
CA GLN A 330 4.40 8.99 8.80
C GLN A 330 5.14 10.19 9.43
N SER A 331 5.41 10.19 10.74
CA SER A 331 6.14 11.29 11.38
C SER A 331 7.60 11.43 10.93
N GLN A 332 8.29 10.31 10.65
CA GLN A 332 9.65 10.33 10.10
C GLN A 332 9.69 10.79 8.65
N THR A 333 8.65 10.45 7.93
CA THR A 333 8.40 10.89 6.57
C THR A 333 8.14 12.40 6.59
N GLU A 334 7.19 12.93 7.38
CA GLU A 334 6.94 14.38 7.53
C GLU A 334 8.20 15.19 7.91
N ASP A 335 9.10 14.61 8.72
CA ASP A 335 10.35 15.23 9.15
C ASP A 335 11.47 15.26 8.10
N VAL A 336 11.44 14.30 7.16
CA VAL A 336 12.38 14.18 6.02
C VAL A 336 11.78 14.83 4.77
N TYR A 337 10.45 14.87 4.69
CA TYR A 337 9.72 15.31 3.52
C TYR A 337 9.67 16.81 3.47
N LYS A 338 10.04 17.25 2.29
CA LYS A 338 9.96 18.63 1.92
C LYS A 338 8.99 18.74 0.75
N PHE A 339 7.80 19.31 0.98
CA PHE A 339 6.84 19.73 -0.04
C PHE A 339 7.55 20.62 -1.07
N SER A 340 7.43 20.37 -2.37
CA SER A 340 7.93 21.32 -3.36
C SER A 340 6.81 22.30 -3.70
N LEU A 341 7.04 23.60 -3.51
CA LEU A 341 6.13 24.64 -3.98
C LEU A 341 6.44 24.90 -5.46
N LYS A 342 5.86 24.11 -6.36
CA LYS A 342 5.94 24.37 -7.80
C LYS A 342 4.95 25.48 -8.15
N THR A 343 5.45 26.71 -8.28
CA THR A 343 4.68 27.83 -8.82
C THR A 343 4.82 27.85 -10.32
N ASP A 344 3.71 27.77 -11.04
CA ASP A 344 3.65 28.11 -12.46
C ASP A 344 3.31 29.60 -12.59
N TRP A 345 4.06 30.34 -13.41
CA TRP A 345 3.79 31.75 -13.69
C TRP A 345 3.85 32.06 -15.18
N GLU A 346 3.05 33.05 -15.58
CA GLU A 346 3.08 33.64 -16.92
C GLU A 346 3.67 35.06 -16.82
N GLY A 347 4.70 35.37 -17.61
CA GLY A 347 5.39 36.68 -17.68
C GLY A 347 6.92 36.60 -17.60
N GLU A 348 7.62 37.71 -17.89
CA GLU A 348 9.08 37.85 -17.69
C GLU A 348 9.40 38.43 -16.29
N GLY A 349 10.42 37.87 -15.62
CA GLY A 349 10.87 38.28 -14.28
C GLY A 349 11.40 37.10 -13.46
N THR A 350 11.69 37.33 -12.17
CA THR A 350 12.13 36.27 -11.23
C THR A 350 11.15 36.11 -10.07
N ILE A 351 10.98 34.86 -9.62
CA ILE A 351 10.30 34.55 -8.37
C ILE A 351 11.36 33.97 -7.43
N GLU A 352 11.58 34.65 -6.31
CA GLU A 352 12.44 34.20 -5.23
C GLU A 352 11.56 33.71 -4.08
N LEU A 353 11.82 32.49 -3.62
CA LEU A 353 11.14 31.90 -2.47
C LEU A 353 12.06 32.08 -1.27
N GLU A 354 11.73 33.02 -0.39
CA GLU A 354 12.49 33.23 0.85
C GLU A 354 11.95 32.27 1.91
N THR A 355 12.81 31.35 2.35
CA THR A 355 12.47 30.32 3.33
C THR A 355 13.19 30.57 4.65
N ILE A 356 12.55 30.18 5.75
CA ILE A 356 13.16 30.25 7.09
C ILE A 356 14.05 29.01 7.35
N ASP A 357 13.88 27.93 6.58
CA ASP A 357 14.49 26.60 6.84
C ASP A 357 15.46 26.07 5.74
N GLY A 358 15.87 26.91 4.78
CA GLY A 358 16.99 26.66 3.87
C GLY A 358 16.64 26.47 2.39
N ASP A 359 17.50 27.01 1.51
CA ASP A 359 17.34 27.16 0.06
C ASP A 359 17.50 25.86 -0.76
N ASN A 360 16.51 24.97 -0.73
CA ASN A 360 16.46 23.86 -1.71
C ASN A 360 15.09 23.62 -2.37
N GLY A 361 14.16 24.57 -2.30
CA GLY A 361 12.89 24.51 -3.05
C GLY A 361 11.85 23.53 -2.48
N PHE A 362 11.96 23.26 -1.18
CA PHE A 362 11.45 22.07 -0.53
C PHE A 362 11.10 22.47 0.94
N TYR A 363 9.85 22.31 1.40
CA TYR A 363 9.25 22.89 2.62
C TYR A 363 8.65 21.83 3.56
N LYS A 364 8.64 21.97 4.89
CA LYS A 364 7.90 21.01 5.76
C LYS A 364 6.39 21.29 5.71
N GLN A 365 5.58 20.32 6.16
CA GLN A 365 4.14 20.53 6.33
C GLN A 365 3.90 21.71 7.29
N ASP A 366 2.88 22.51 7.02
CA ASP A 366 2.51 23.70 7.82
C ASP A 366 3.60 24.79 7.95
N THR A 367 4.62 24.77 7.08
CA THR A 367 5.62 25.84 7.01
C THR A 367 5.07 27.04 6.23
N SER A 368 5.11 28.22 6.84
CA SER A 368 4.82 29.47 6.13
C SER A 368 6.00 29.86 5.25
N VAL A 369 5.74 30.13 3.97
CA VAL A 369 6.75 30.54 2.98
C VAL A 369 6.47 31.97 2.53
N LYS A 370 7.51 32.78 2.41
CA LYS A 370 7.40 34.12 1.81
C LYS A 370 7.75 34.04 0.33
N ILE A 371 6.80 34.42 -0.52
CA ILE A 371 6.99 34.47 -1.97
C ILE A 371 7.29 35.91 -2.37
N VAL A 372 8.45 36.16 -2.97
CA VAL A 372 8.84 37.47 -3.50
C VAL A 372 8.88 37.39 -5.02
N ALA A 373 7.93 38.04 -5.69
CA ALA A 373 7.89 38.13 -7.15
C ALA A 373 8.45 39.48 -7.60
N LYS A 374 9.46 39.46 -8.48
CA LYS A 374 10.08 40.66 -9.08
C LYS A 374 9.81 40.70 -10.60
N PRO A 375 8.76 41.40 -11.05
CA PRO A 375 8.42 41.45 -12.48
C PRO A 375 9.48 42.24 -13.24
N ALA A 376 9.73 41.87 -14.49
CA ALA A 376 10.50 42.71 -15.40
C ALA A 376 9.72 44.00 -15.73
N ASP A 377 10.43 45.08 -16.08
CA ASP A 377 9.82 46.35 -16.44
C ASP A 377 8.73 46.15 -17.52
N LYS A 378 7.50 46.62 -17.22
CA LYS A 378 6.29 46.53 -18.07
C LYS A 378 5.62 45.14 -18.15
N PHE A 379 6.02 44.17 -17.32
CA PHE A 379 5.34 42.88 -17.21
C PHE A 379 4.44 42.80 -15.96
N VAL A 380 3.33 42.08 -16.07
CA VAL A 380 2.41 41.77 -14.96
C VAL A 380 2.47 40.27 -14.69
N PHE A 381 2.80 39.86 -13.47
CA PHE A 381 2.77 38.45 -13.09
C PHE A 381 1.35 37.94 -12.89
N LYS A 382 1.09 36.75 -13.43
CA LYS A 382 -0.06 35.93 -13.03
C LYS A 382 0.44 34.65 -12.39
N LEU A 383 0.32 34.58 -11.07
CA LEU A 383 0.58 33.36 -10.31
C LEU A 383 -0.65 32.46 -10.32
N ARG A 384 -0.47 31.17 -10.64
CA ARG A 384 -1.48 30.14 -10.44
C ARG A 384 -0.97 29.12 -9.43
N PHE A 385 -1.79 28.86 -8.41
CA PHE A 385 -1.51 27.79 -7.46
C PHE A 385 -2.39 26.58 -7.80
N PRO A 386 -1.81 25.40 -8.05
CA PRO A 386 -2.59 24.17 -8.09
C PRO A 386 -3.14 23.91 -6.67
N PHE A 387 -4.45 23.72 -6.58
CA PHE A 387 -5.22 23.50 -5.35
C PHE A 387 -4.53 22.53 -4.38
N ILE A 388 -4.08 23.02 -3.22
CA ILE A 388 -4.20 22.48 -1.84
C ILE A 388 -3.71 23.61 -0.92
N PHE A 389 -4.54 24.62 -0.65
CA PHE A 389 -4.35 25.50 0.51
C PHE A 389 -5.73 25.90 1.03
N LYS A 390 -6.04 25.51 2.28
CA LYS A 390 -7.11 26.13 3.06
C LYS A 390 -6.54 27.44 3.60
N GLU A 391 -6.68 28.52 2.85
CA GLU A 391 -6.95 29.89 3.32
C GLU A 391 -6.50 30.95 2.30
N THR A 392 -7.33 31.99 2.23
CA THR A 392 -7.32 33.10 1.30
C THR A 392 -6.15 34.05 1.56
N PHE A 393 -5.31 34.34 0.56
CA PHE A 393 -4.35 35.45 0.63
C PHE A 393 -4.90 36.70 -0.05
N VAL A 394 -4.98 37.80 0.70
CA VAL A 394 -5.27 39.15 0.20
C VAL A 394 -3.97 39.78 -0.26
N PHE A 395 -3.84 40.04 -1.57
CA PHE A 395 -2.77 40.89 -2.09
C PHE A 395 -3.01 42.33 -1.62
N LYS A 396 -2.07 42.90 -0.85
CA LYS A 396 -2.03 44.33 -0.58
C LYS A 396 -1.00 44.93 -1.54
N GLU A 397 -1.48 45.61 -2.58
CA GLU A 397 -0.65 46.42 -3.46
C GLU A 397 0.12 47.44 -2.63
N TRP A 398 1.43 47.49 -2.81
CA TRP A 398 2.24 48.66 -2.46
C TRP A 398 2.77 49.23 -3.77
N SER A 399 2.51 50.53 -3.95
CA SER A 399 2.94 51.34 -5.10
C SER A 399 4.39 51.79 -4.95
#